data_AF-A0A963M138-F1
#
_entry.id   AF-A0A963M138-F1
#
_cell.length_a   1.000
_cell.length_b   1.000
_cell.length_c   1.000
_cell.angle_alpha   90.00
_cell.angle_beta   90.00
_cell.angle_gamma   90.00
#
_symmetry.space_group_name_H-M   'P 1'
#
loop_
_entity.id
_entity.type
_entity.pdbx_description
1 polymer ?
#
loop_
_entity_poly.entity_id
_entity_poly.type
_entity_poly.pdbx_seq_one_letter_code
_entity_poly.pdbx_strand_id
1 'polypeptide(L)'
;MHRLGYVLPHGFQVMALGTQAVFEFANLVAGAPFYTVANYSSTGGEVRSSLGLAVQTRVLTARSNADTWMVAGVIDPLATPFPPGLLRVLGKCSARARRTAGLCTGAFLLAQAGLLDGRRATTHW
;
A
#
# COMPACT_ATOMS: atom_id res chain seq x y z
N MET A 1 16.40 9.90 5.02
CA MET A 1 14.92 9.96 4.92
C MET A 1 14.44 8.77 4.10
N HIS A 2 13.67 7.88 4.71
CA HIS A 2 13.09 6.69 4.09
C HIS A 2 11.70 6.98 3.54
N ARG A 3 11.45 6.60 2.29
CA ARG A 3 10.18 6.83 1.62
C ARG A 3 9.26 5.62 1.79
N LEU A 4 8.06 5.88 2.27
CA LEU A 4 6.99 4.92 2.45
C LEU A 4 5.90 5.21 1.42
N GLY A 5 5.64 4.25 0.56
CA GLY A 5 4.57 4.32 -0.43
C GLY A 5 3.39 3.48 0.01
N TYR A 6 2.26 4.11 0.30
CA TYR A 6 1.01 3.42 0.62
C TYR A 6 0.20 3.23 -0.66
N VAL A 7 -0.04 1.98 -1.06
CA VAL A 7 -0.90 1.65 -2.20
C VAL A 7 -2.31 1.44 -1.69
N LEU A 8 -3.20 2.35 -2.09
CA LEU A 8 -4.61 2.39 -1.71
C LEU A 8 -5.46 2.00 -2.94
N PRO A 9 -5.93 0.74 -3.05
CA PRO A 9 -6.92 0.40 -4.07
C PRO A 9 -8.25 1.14 -3.81
N HIS A 10 -9.11 1.22 -4.82
CA HIS A 10 -10.46 1.74 -4.63
C HIS A 10 -11.21 0.88 -3.60
N GLY A 11 -11.91 1.52 -2.64
CA GLY A 11 -12.59 0.79 -1.56
C GLY A 11 -11.66 0.20 -0.51
N PHE A 12 -10.43 0.72 -0.38
CA PHE A 12 -9.47 0.23 0.61
C PHE A 12 -10.02 0.29 2.05
N GLN A 13 -9.49 -0.57 2.92
CA GLN A 13 -9.81 -0.56 4.35
C GLN A 13 -9.13 0.59 5.09
N VAL A 14 -9.92 1.48 5.71
CA VAL A 14 -9.43 2.72 6.36
C VAL A 14 -8.41 2.46 7.47
N MET A 15 -8.50 1.31 8.14
CA MET A 15 -7.55 0.89 9.18
C MET A 15 -6.09 0.87 8.69
N ALA A 16 -5.86 0.65 7.39
CA ALA A 16 -4.52 0.69 6.82
C ALA A 16 -3.83 2.05 7.05
N LEU A 17 -4.59 3.14 7.04
CA LEU A 17 -4.05 4.49 7.28
C LEU A 17 -3.59 4.67 8.73
N GLY A 18 -4.17 3.96 9.70
CA GLY A 18 -3.74 4.02 11.10
C GLY A 18 -2.27 3.64 11.28
N THR A 19 -1.74 2.76 10.41
CA THR A 19 -0.31 2.39 10.44
C THR A 19 0.63 3.52 10.02
N GLN A 20 0.12 4.58 9.37
CA GLN A 20 0.90 5.77 9.02
C GLN A 20 1.35 6.53 10.26
N ALA A 21 0.52 6.57 11.30
CA ALA A 21 0.83 7.24 12.56
C ALA A 21 2.09 6.68 13.24
N VAL A 22 2.38 5.37 13.07
CA VAL A 22 3.61 4.76 13.59
C VAL A 22 4.86 5.49 13.08
N PHE A 23 4.85 5.91 11.82
CA PHE A 23 5.98 6.60 11.19
C PHE A 23 6.03 8.09 11.56
N GLU A 24 4.87 8.71 11.82
CA GLU A 24 4.79 10.04 12.42
C GLU A 24 5.41 10.04 13.82
N PHE A 25 5.02 9.11 14.70
CA PHE A 25 5.61 8.97 16.03
C PHE A 25 7.10 8.63 15.96
N ALA A 26 7.53 7.79 15.03
CA ALA A 26 8.95 7.49 14.84
C ALA A 26 9.76 8.75 14.49
N ASN A 27 9.22 9.63 13.64
CA ASN A 27 9.85 10.91 13.33
C ASN A 27 9.89 11.84 14.54
N LEU A 28 8.80 11.91 15.32
CA LEU A 28 8.72 12.73 16.53
C LEU A 28 9.78 12.30 17.55
N VAL A 29 9.87 11.01 17.85
CA VAL A 29 10.84 10.45 18.80
C VAL A 29 12.28 10.64 18.29
N ALA A 30 12.51 10.48 16.98
CA ALA A 30 13.82 10.70 16.38
C ALA A 30 14.23 12.18 16.31
N GLY A 31 13.30 13.12 16.50
CA GLY A 31 13.54 14.56 16.33
C GLY A 31 13.92 14.96 14.90
N ALA A 32 13.64 14.11 13.91
CA ALA A 32 14.05 14.30 12.53
C ALA A 32 13.06 13.62 11.56
N PRO A 33 12.93 14.10 10.31
CA PRO A 33 12.05 13.51 9.30
C PRO A 33 12.67 12.23 8.71
N PHE A 34 12.81 11.20 9.55
CA PHE A 34 13.43 9.93 9.20
C PHE A 34 12.60 9.15 8.17
N TYR A 35 11.27 9.28 8.20
CA TYR A 35 10.31 8.71 7.26
C TYR A 35 9.48 9.78 6.54
N THR A 36 9.17 9.57 5.26
CA THR A 36 8.12 10.28 4.53
C THR A 36 7.07 9.33 4.02
N VAL A 37 5.80 9.71 4.19
CA VAL A 37 4.65 8.92 3.76
C VAL A 37 4.02 9.57 2.54
N ALA A 38 3.70 8.77 1.53
CA ALA A 38 2.90 9.20 0.39
C ALA A 38 1.87 8.13 0.03
N ASN A 39 0.65 8.57 -0.26
CA ASN A 39 -0.45 7.71 -0.69
C ASN A 39 -0.48 7.63 -2.23
N TYR A 40 -0.72 6.44 -2.75
CA TYR A 40 -0.75 6.13 -4.16
C TYR A 40 -2.01 5.32 -4.52
N SER A 41 -2.54 5.55 -5.71
CA SER A 41 -3.61 4.73 -6.29
C SER A 41 -3.41 4.57 -7.79
N SER A 42 -4.17 3.68 -8.42
CA SER A 42 -4.06 3.42 -9.86
C SER A 42 -4.31 4.66 -10.73
N THR A 43 -5.19 5.56 -10.28
CA THR A 43 -5.59 6.76 -11.03
C THR A 43 -4.97 8.04 -10.49
N GLY A 44 -4.46 8.02 -9.26
CA GLY A 44 -4.21 9.26 -8.51
C GLY A 44 -5.51 9.99 -8.17
N GLY A 45 -5.38 11.19 -7.59
CA GLY A 45 -6.51 12.00 -7.16
C GLY A 45 -7.21 11.42 -5.92
N GLU A 46 -8.48 11.78 -5.75
CA GLU A 46 -9.29 11.30 -4.63
C GLU A 46 -9.63 9.81 -4.78
N VAL A 47 -9.39 9.04 -3.72
CA VAL A 47 -9.85 7.66 -3.59
C VAL A 47 -10.62 7.50 -2.29
N ARG A 48 -11.73 6.76 -2.34
CA ARG A 48 -12.58 6.48 -1.19
C ARG A 48 -12.28 5.12 -0.59
N SER A 49 -12.20 5.09 0.74
CA SER A 49 -12.20 3.85 1.52
C SER A 49 -13.57 3.18 1.50
N SER A 50 -13.66 1.94 1.99
CA SER A 50 -14.94 1.24 2.12
C SER A 50 -15.94 1.91 3.09
N LEU A 51 -15.48 2.81 3.97
CA LEU A 51 -16.32 3.61 4.88
C LEU A 51 -16.65 5.00 4.29
N GLY A 52 -16.25 5.28 3.04
CA GLY A 52 -16.52 6.55 2.36
C GLY A 52 -15.54 7.69 2.67
N LEU A 53 -14.57 7.51 3.59
CA LEU A 53 -13.48 8.47 3.81
C LEU A 53 -12.69 8.68 2.51
N ALA A 54 -12.53 9.94 2.10
CA ALA A 54 -11.77 10.34 0.94
C ALA A 54 -10.30 10.63 1.29
N VAL A 55 -9.38 10.12 0.48
CA VAL A 55 -7.92 10.35 0.62
C VAL A 55 -7.35 10.79 -0.72
N GLN A 56 -6.55 11.85 -0.70
CA GLN A 56 -5.80 12.29 -1.88
C GLN A 56 -4.59 11.39 -2.12
N THR A 57 -4.41 10.99 -3.37
CA THR A 57 -3.37 10.03 -3.78
C THR A 57 -2.61 10.52 -5.00
N ARG A 58 -1.34 10.12 -5.09
CA ARG A 58 -0.55 10.23 -6.32
C ARG A 58 -0.86 9.05 -7.22
N VAL A 59 -0.71 9.23 -8.54
CA VAL A 59 -0.82 8.10 -9.46
C VAL A 59 0.36 7.13 -9.24
N LEU A 60 0.04 5.84 -9.09
CA LEU A 60 1.01 4.76 -9.03
C LEU A 60 1.44 4.40 -10.44
N THR A 61 2.72 4.56 -10.75
CA THR A 61 3.30 4.23 -12.05
C THR A 61 4.50 3.34 -11.87
N ALA A 62 4.93 2.68 -12.95
CA ALA A 62 6.17 1.91 -12.96
C ALA A 62 7.43 2.74 -12.67
N ARG A 63 7.34 4.09 -12.65
CA ARG A 63 8.43 4.99 -12.26
C ARG A 63 8.35 5.42 -10.80
N SER A 64 7.19 5.28 -10.15
CA SER A 64 7.03 5.59 -8.73
C SER A 64 8.05 4.82 -7.90
N ASN A 65 8.58 5.45 -6.86
CA ASN A 65 9.60 4.86 -6.00
C ASN A 65 9.23 5.04 -4.52
N ALA A 66 9.59 4.03 -3.74
CA ALA A 66 9.53 4.04 -2.29
C ALA A 66 10.57 3.02 -1.80
N ASP A 67 11.12 3.23 -0.61
CA ASP A 67 12.03 2.26 -0.01
C ASP A 67 11.25 1.10 0.59
N THR A 68 10.03 1.36 1.07
CA THR A 68 9.05 0.35 1.50
C THR A 68 7.68 0.64 0.91
N TRP A 69 7.07 -0.38 0.28
CA TRP A 69 5.67 -0.34 -0.14
C TRP A 69 4.77 -0.98 0.91
N MET A 70 3.73 -0.26 1.31
CA MET A 70 2.68 -0.69 2.23
C MET A 70 1.40 -0.83 1.42
N VAL A 71 0.90 -2.06 1.24
CA VAL A 71 -0.21 -2.35 0.33
C VAL A 71 -1.47 -2.59 1.14
N ALA A 72 -2.43 -1.67 1.05
CA ALA A 72 -3.72 -1.82 1.69
C ALA A 72 -4.60 -2.81 0.91
N GLY A 73 -5.44 -3.55 1.64
CA GLY A 73 -6.48 -4.38 1.05
C GLY A 73 -7.85 -3.70 1.04
N VAL A 74 -8.86 -4.48 0.63
CA VAL A 74 -10.29 -4.13 0.61
C VAL A 74 -11.06 -5.02 1.59
N ILE A 75 -12.34 -4.72 1.84
CA ILE A 75 -13.18 -5.52 2.75
C ILE A 75 -13.27 -6.98 2.30
N ASP A 76 -13.63 -7.21 1.04
CA ASP A 76 -13.80 -8.56 0.49
C ASP A 76 -12.84 -8.74 -0.71
N PRO A 77 -11.62 -9.24 -0.47
CA PRO A 77 -10.62 -9.42 -1.54
C PRO A 77 -10.93 -10.59 -2.48
N LEU A 78 -11.91 -11.45 -2.15
CA LEU A 78 -12.32 -12.57 -3.01
C LEU A 78 -13.42 -12.14 -3.99
N ALA A 79 -14.33 -11.27 -3.56
CA ALA A 79 -15.35 -10.68 -4.43
C ALA A 79 -14.85 -9.43 -5.19
N THR A 80 -13.76 -8.81 -4.74
CA THR A 80 -13.22 -7.58 -5.35
C THR A 80 -11.93 -7.85 -6.12
N PRO A 81 -11.99 -8.09 -7.45
CA PRO A 81 -10.79 -8.35 -8.24
C PRO A 81 -9.92 -7.10 -8.32
N PHE A 82 -8.59 -7.28 -8.19
CA PHE A 82 -7.66 -6.18 -8.37
C PHE A 82 -7.36 -5.96 -9.87
N PRO A 83 -7.29 -4.70 -10.36
CA PRO A 83 -7.02 -4.44 -11.77
C PRO A 83 -5.67 -5.03 -12.20
N PRO A 84 -5.56 -5.73 -13.35
CA PRO A 84 -4.29 -6.30 -13.82
C PRO A 84 -3.18 -5.26 -14.00
N GLY A 85 -3.56 -4.02 -14.34
CA GLY A 85 -2.62 -2.89 -14.41
C GLY A 85 -1.99 -2.56 -13.06
N LEU A 86 -2.77 -2.60 -11.98
CA LEU A 86 -2.29 -2.36 -10.61
C LEU A 86 -1.31 -3.46 -10.19
N LEU A 87 -1.65 -4.73 -10.42
CA LEU A 87 -0.78 -5.87 -10.08
C LEU A 87 0.58 -5.76 -10.79
N ARG A 88 0.57 -5.45 -12.10
CA ARG A 88 1.78 -5.29 -12.91
C ARG A 88 2.65 -4.12 -12.46
N VAL A 89 2.03 -2.97 -12.18
CA VAL A 89 2.75 -1.78 -11.71
C VAL A 89 3.35 -2.02 -10.32
N LEU A 90 2.58 -2.63 -9.42
CA LEU A 90 3.06 -2.99 -8.09
C LEU A 90 4.28 -3.91 -8.18
N GLY A 91 4.23 -4.96 -9.01
CA GLY A 91 5.38 -5.85 -9.21
C GLY A 91 6.65 -5.10 -9.64
N LYS A 92 6.54 -4.14 -10.58
CA LYS A 92 7.67 -3.29 -11.02
C LYS A 92 8.17 -2.33 -9.93
N CYS A 93 7.28 -1.86 -9.06
CA CYS A 93 7.61 -1.03 -7.92
C CYS A 93 8.32 -1.83 -6.82
N SER A 94 7.81 -3.02 -6.52
CA SER A 94 8.37 -3.93 -5.51
C SER A 94 9.75 -4.47 -5.89
N ALA A 95 9.99 -4.73 -7.18
CA ALA A 95 11.31 -5.17 -7.66
C ALA A 95 12.45 -4.17 -7.39
N ARG A 96 12.12 -2.88 -7.16
CA ARG A 96 13.09 -1.80 -6.88
C ARG A 96 13.06 -1.34 -5.42
N ALA A 97 12.14 -1.87 -4.62
CA ALA A 97 11.99 -1.48 -3.22
C ALA A 97 12.76 -2.44 -2.32
N ARG A 98 13.18 -1.95 -1.14
CA ARG A 98 13.84 -2.80 -0.14
C ARG A 98 12.85 -3.76 0.52
N ARG A 99 11.60 -3.32 0.68
CA ARG A 99 10.53 -4.07 1.34
C ARG A 99 9.20 -3.80 0.64
N THR A 100 8.34 -4.82 0.60
CA THR A 100 6.93 -4.68 0.26
C THR A 100 6.14 -5.50 1.28
N ALA A 101 5.15 -4.88 1.91
CA ALA A 101 4.33 -5.50 2.95
C ALA A 101 2.84 -5.30 2.66
N GLY A 102 2.06 -6.35 2.90
CA GLY A 102 0.60 -6.29 2.81
C GLY A 102 0.03 -5.93 4.17
N LEU A 103 -0.92 -4.99 4.19
CA LEU A 103 -1.66 -4.61 5.38
C LEU A 103 -3.00 -5.32 5.38
N CYS A 104 -3.22 -6.18 6.37
CA CYS A 104 -4.49 -6.89 6.53
C CYS A 104 -4.78 -7.71 5.24
N THR A 105 -5.95 -7.63 4.63
CA THR A 105 -6.29 -8.24 3.33
C THR A 105 -5.43 -7.77 2.14
N GLY A 106 -4.52 -6.80 2.32
CA GLY A 106 -3.52 -6.42 1.31
C GLY A 106 -2.58 -7.57 0.91
N ALA A 107 -2.47 -8.60 1.76
CA ALA A 107 -1.78 -9.85 1.41
C ALA A 107 -2.37 -10.54 0.16
N PHE A 108 -3.68 -10.46 -0.07
CA PHE A 108 -4.31 -11.02 -1.28
C PHE A 108 -3.87 -10.30 -2.55
N LEU A 109 -3.72 -8.98 -2.49
CA LEU A 109 -3.19 -8.19 -3.60
C LEU A 109 -1.74 -8.59 -3.90
N LEU A 110 -0.91 -8.76 -2.85
CA LEU A 110 0.46 -9.24 -3.02
C LEU A 110 0.52 -10.65 -3.61
N ALA A 111 -0.35 -11.56 -3.17
CA ALA A 111 -0.45 -12.91 -3.72
C ALA A 111 -0.83 -12.89 -5.21
N GLN A 112 -1.85 -12.13 -5.59
CA GLN A 112 -2.25 -11.99 -7.00
C GLN A 112 -1.17 -11.32 -7.86
N ALA A 113 -0.30 -10.49 -7.27
CA ALA A 113 0.85 -9.92 -7.95
C ALA A 113 2.07 -10.86 -8.02
N GLY A 114 1.97 -12.10 -7.51
CA GLY A 114 3.07 -13.07 -7.45
C GLY A 114 4.16 -12.72 -6.43
N LEU A 115 3.94 -11.70 -5.59
CA LEU A 115 4.96 -11.20 -4.65
C LEU A 115 5.13 -12.09 -3.43
N LEU A 116 4.20 -13.02 -3.21
CA LEU A 116 4.22 -14.01 -2.13
C LEU A 116 4.56 -15.43 -2.60
N ASP A 117 4.87 -15.62 -3.88
CA ASP A 117 5.21 -16.94 -4.43
C ASP A 117 6.44 -17.51 -3.72
N GLY A 118 6.30 -18.73 -3.19
CA GLY A 118 7.36 -19.39 -2.42
C GLY A 118 7.67 -18.73 -1.06
N ARG A 119 6.82 -17.83 -0.56
CA ARG A 119 6.99 -17.13 0.72
C ARG A 119 5.94 -17.55 1.73
N ARG A 120 6.29 -17.46 3.02
CA ARG A 120 5.32 -17.55 4.11
C ARG A 120 4.61 -16.20 4.27
N ALA A 121 3.29 -16.23 4.36
CA ALA A 121 2.47 -15.06 4.59
C ALA A 121 1.39 -15.37 5.64
N THR A 122 0.87 -14.31 6.25
CA THR A 122 -0.29 -14.37 7.15
C THR A 122 -1.25 -13.25 6.78
N THR A 123 -2.54 -13.48 6.96
CA THR A 123 -3.60 -12.49 6.84
C THR A 123 -4.68 -12.83 7.87
N HIS A 124 -5.54 -11.87 8.21
CA HIS A 124 -6.77 -12.19 8.92
C HIS A 124 -7.87 -12.58 7.93
N TRP A 125 -8.94 -13.16 8.46
CA TRP A 125 -10.18 -13.51 7.77
C TRP A 125 -11.02 -12.27 7.46
#